data_AF-A0A7K0FV07-F1
#
_entry.id   AF-A0A7K0FV07-F1
#
_cell.length_a   1.000
_cell.length_b   1.000
_cell.length_c   1.000
_cell.angle_alpha   90.00
_cell.angle_beta   90.00
_cell.angle_gamma   90.00
#
_symmetry.space_group_name_H-M   'P 1'
#
loop_
_entity.id
_entity.type
_entity.pdbx_description
1 polymer ?
#
loop_
_entity_poly.entity_id
_entity_poly.type
_entity_poly.pdbx_seq_one_letter_code
_entity_poly.pdbx_strand_id
1 'polypeptide(L)'
;MEDQGRRFIENPILSPKDLVPSREGLEIACLLNPGVFRFDGKVWLLIRVAERPEQVPGVISFPILKDEGIEIIAINENDPDLSGDDPRIINFKGTAYLTTLSHLRLVCSEDGIHFYQPDGYPLLQGEGENETFGIEDCRVVQIDNTYYLTYTAVSAHGVGVGLRTTQDWKNFEKYGMIISPHNKDCAIFEEKINGKYYALHRPSSIGLGGNYIWLAESPDGIHWGNHKCIIKTRKHQWDSARVGAGAAPIKTAQGWLEIYHGANAKHQYGLGAFLMDLNDPSVVISQTDEAIMKPTTDYELNGFFGEVVFTNGHVVDGDELTIYYGAADEFVCGAKFSIKEILSALKPV
;
A
#
# COMPACT_ATOMS: atom_id res chain seq x y z
N MET A 1 -3.28 22.68 11.13
CA MET A 1 -4.41 21.76 11.39
C MET A 1 -3.94 20.78 12.46
N GLU A 2 -4.78 20.47 13.45
CA GLU A 2 -4.46 19.43 14.43
C GLU A 2 -4.56 18.05 13.78
N ASP A 3 -3.79 17.09 14.30
CA ASP A 3 -3.89 15.67 13.91
C ASP A 3 -5.31 15.18 14.24
N GLN A 4 -6.03 14.69 13.23
CA GLN A 4 -7.42 14.25 13.34
C GLN A 4 -7.53 12.75 13.67
N GLY A 5 -6.41 12.02 13.61
CA GLY A 5 -6.37 10.57 13.77
C GLY A 5 -6.44 10.16 15.24
N ARG A 6 -7.58 9.59 15.65
CA ARG A 6 -7.79 9.03 16.98
C ARG A 6 -7.23 7.60 17.00
N ARG A 7 -5.94 7.48 17.29
CA ARG A 7 -5.21 6.20 17.37
C ARG A 7 -5.86 5.25 18.37
N PHE A 8 -5.85 3.95 18.06
CA PHE A 8 -6.28 2.92 18.99
C PHE A 8 -5.35 2.90 20.22
N ILE A 9 -5.90 2.52 21.37
CA ILE A 9 -5.12 2.40 22.61
C ILE A 9 -4.20 1.17 22.53
N GLU A 10 -4.62 0.17 21.76
CA GLU A 10 -3.97 -1.12 21.56
C GLU A 10 -2.83 -1.08 20.54
N ASN A 11 -2.57 0.07 19.90
CA ASN A 11 -1.50 0.18 18.92
C ASN A 11 -0.11 -0.11 19.54
N PRO A 12 0.78 -0.83 18.83
CA PRO A 12 0.54 -1.48 17.54
C PRO A 12 -0.34 -2.73 17.66
N ILE A 13 -1.33 -2.88 16.77
CA ILE A 13 -2.27 -4.02 16.80
C ILE A 13 -1.67 -5.30 16.23
N LEU A 14 -0.66 -5.19 15.35
CA LEU A 14 0.17 -6.30 14.89
C LEU A 14 1.62 -5.85 14.71
N SER A 15 2.52 -6.77 15.01
CA SER A 15 3.97 -6.61 14.90
C SER A 15 4.61 -7.90 14.36
N PRO A 16 5.87 -7.86 13.88
CA PRO A 16 6.51 -9.03 13.26
C PRO A 16 6.48 -10.31 14.11
N LYS A 17 6.57 -10.19 15.44
CA LYS A 17 6.53 -11.32 16.38
C LYS A 17 5.18 -12.03 16.47
N ASP A 18 4.10 -11.42 15.98
CA ASP A 18 2.74 -11.96 16.08
C ASP A 18 2.43 -12.96 14.95
N LEU A 19 3.30 -13.05 13.94
CA LEU A 19 3.22 -14.02 12.85
C LEU A 19 4.46 -14.91 12.83
N VAL A 20 4.30 -16.11 12.28
CA VAL A 20 5.40 -17.06 12.05
C VAL A 20 5.92 -16.89 10.62
N PRO A 21 7.23 -16.90 10.36
CA PRO A 21 7.80 -16.83 9.01
C PRO A 21 7.20 -17.87 8.06
N SER A 22 7.12 -17.51 6.78
CA SER A 22 6.53 -18.35 5.74
C SER A 22 7.33 -19.63 5.48
N ARG A 23 8.63 -19.62 5.79
CA ARG A 23 9.56 -20.74 5.61
C ARG A 23 10.62 -20.75 6.70
N GLU A 24 11.15 -21.94 6.98
CA GLU A 24 12.31 -22.12 7.86
C GLU A 24 13.53 -21.36 7.32
N GLY A 25 14.31 -20.73 8.20
CA GLY A 25 15.48 -19.94 7.85
C GLY A 25 15.19 -18.50 7.42
N LEU A 26 13.92 -18.09 7.35
CA LEU A 26 13.52 -16.70 7.18
C LEU A 26 13.06 -16.09 8.51
N GLU A 27 13.21 -14.77 8.63
CA GLU A 27 12.62 -13.94 9.67
C GLU A 27 11.65 -12.93 9.04
N ILE A 28 10.56 -12.63 9.74
CA ILE A 28 9.67 -11.51 9.38
C ILE A 28 10.35 -10.24 9.85
N ALA A 29 10.76 -9.39 8.90
CA ALA A 29 11.36 -8.09 9.21
C ALA A 29 10.28 -7.04 9.48
N CYS A 30 9.19 -7.06 8.70
CA CYS A 30 8.20 -5.98 8.71
C CYS A 30 6.78 -6.52 8.44
N LEU A 31 5.78 -5.94 9.12
CA LEU A 31 4.37 -6.02 8.74
C LEU A 31 3.92 -4.65 8.24
N LEU A 32 3.41 -4.60 7.01
CA LEU A 32 3.27 -3.36 6.27
C LEU A 32 1.87 -3.21 5.66
N ASN A 33 1.45 -1.94 5.56
CA ASN A 33 0.51 -1.40 4.60
C ASN A 33 -0.68 -2.33 4.24
N PRO A 34 -1.56 -2.65 5.21
CA PRO A 34 -2.63 -3.62 4.97
C PRO A 34 -3.71 -3.09 4.03
N GLY A 35 -4.09 -3.90 3.04
CA GLY A 35 -5.41 -3.77 2.41
C GLY A 35 -6.48 -4.17 3.41
N VAL A 36 -7.68 -3.57 3.34
CA VAL A 36 -8.74 -3.78 4.34
C VAL A 36 -10.06 -4.05 3.64
N PHE A 37 -10.83 -5.00 4.15
CA PHE A 37 -12.15 -5.34 3.62
C PHE A 37 -13.00 -6.06 4.68
N ARG A 38 -14.31 -6.17 4.42
CA ARG A 38 -15.22 -7.01 5.21
C ARG A 38 -15.47 -8.32 4.48
N PHE A 39 -15.42 -9.44 5.19
CA PHE A 39 -15.77 -10.77 4.68
C PHE A 39 -16.24 -11.66 5.83
N ASP A 40 -17.33 -12.42 5.60
CA ASP A 40 -17.94 -13.31 6.59
C ASP A 40 -18.20 -12.65 7.97
N GLY A 41 -18.72 -11.41 7.94
CA GLY A 41 -19.05 -10.65 9.15
C GLY A 41 -17.85 -10.11 9.96
N LYS A 42 -16.62 -10.27 9.46
CA LYS A 42 -15.38 -9.83 10.12
C LYS A 42 -14.69 -8.72 9.35
N VAL A 43 -13.79 -8.00 10.02
CA VAL A 43 -12.81 -7.13 9.37
C VAL A 43 -11.58 -7.98 9.03
N TRP A 44 -11.11 -7.86 7.80
CA TRP A 44 -9.93 -8.56 7.31
C TRP A 44 -8.86 -7.57 6.90
N LEU A 45 -7.61 -7.93 7.19
CA LEU A 45 -6.44 -7.25 6.67
C LEU A 45 -5.71 -8.20 5.72
N LEU A 46 -5.33 -7.66 4.56
CA LEU A 46 -4.38 -8.28 3.66
C LEU A 46 -3.03 -7.58 3.84
N ILE A 47 -2.22 -8.10 4.77
CA ILE A 47 -0.98 -7.49 5.23
C ILE A 47 0.15 -7.84 4.28
N ARG A 48 0.98 -6.86 3.94
CA ARG A 48 2.28 -7.11 3.32
C ARG A 48 3.26 -7.59 4.39
N VAL A 49 3.77 -8.80 4.22
CA VAL A 49 4.77 -9.39 5.11
C VAL A 49 6.09 -9.45 4.35
N ALA A 50 7.09 -8.71 4.87
CA ALA A 50 8.43 -8.66 4.29
C ALA A 50 9.35 -9.59 5.09
N GLU A 51 9.91 -10.59 4.41
CA GLU A 51 10.80 -11.57 5.03
C GLU A 51 12.22 -11.47 4.46
N ARG A 52 13.20 -11.81 5.29
CA ARG A 52 14.61 -11.90 4.89
C ARG A 52 15.28 -13.09 5.60
N PRO A 53 16.40 -13.60 5.08
CA PRO A 53 17.22 -14.55 5.85
C PRO A 53 17.80 -13.88 7.10
N GLU A 54 18.16 -14.70 8.09
CA GLU A 54 18.96 -14.25 9.23
C GLU A 54 20.25 -13.57 8.75
N GLN A 55 20.53 -12.38 9.29
CA GLN A 55 21.66 -11.57 8.82
C GLN A 55 22.97 -12.03 9.48
N VAL A 56 23.98 -12.31 8.65
CA VAL A 56 25.31 -12.74 9.09
C VAL A 56 26.29 -11.58 8.93
N PRO A 57 27.08 -11.21 9.98
CA PRO A 57 28.08 -10.16 9.86
C PRO A 57 29.05 -10.40 8.70
N GLY A 58 29.34 -9.38 7.89
CA GLY A 58 30.21 -9.50 6.72
C GLY A 58 29.52 -9.97 5.43
N VAL A 59 28.23 -10.34 5.51
CA VAL A 59 27.48 -10.89 4.38
C VAL A 59 26.13 -10.19 4.26
N ILE A 60 25.84 -9.67 3.08
CA ILE A 60 24.51 -9.18 2.72
C ILE A 60 23.76 -10.33 2.06
N SER A 61 22.62 -10.71 2.65
CA SER A 61 21.80 -11.80 2.13
C SER A 61 20.34 -11.40 2.01
N PHE A 62 19.71 -11.82 0.91
CA PHE A 62 18.34 -11.45 0.59
C PHE A 62 17.66 -12.54 -0.25
N PRO A 63 16.33 -12.69 -0.13
CA PRO A 63 15.58 -13.68 -0.89
C PRO A 63 15.12 -13.12 -2.24
N ILE A 64 15.13 -13.97 -3.28
CA ILE A 64 14.43 -13.73 -4.54
C ILE A 64 13.54 -14.92 -4.88
N LEU A 65 12.46 -14.68 -5.62
CA LEU A 65 11.59 -15.73 -6.10
C LEU A 65 12.03 -16.24 -7.48
N LYS A 66 12.11 -17.57 -7.61
CA LYS A 66 12.37 -18.35 -8.82
C LYS A 66 11.23 -19.35 -9.05
N ASP A 67 11.21 -19.98 -10.21
CA ASP A 67 10.20 -21.00 -10.57
C ASP A 67 10.14 -22.16 -9.55
N GLU A 68 11.28 -22.53 -8.97
CA GLU A 68 11.42 -23.63 -8.00
C GLU A 68 11.22 -23.19 -6.54
N GLY A 69 11.01 -21.90 -6.27
CA GLY A 69 10.82 -21.36 -4.92
C GLY A 69 11.68 -20.15 -4.60
N ILE A 70 12.01 -19.96 -3.33
CA ILE A 70 12.83 -18.83 -2.86
C ILE A 70 14.29 -19.25 -2.90
N GLU A 71 15.11 -18.45 -3.58
CA GLU A 71 16.56 -18.55 -3.60
C GLU A 71 17.14 -17.45 -2.71
N ILE A 72 18.10 -17.80 -1.85
CA ILE A 72 18.84 -16.82 -1.05
C ILE A 72 20.13 -16.47 -1.78
N ILE A 73 20.26 -15.19 -2.16
CA ILE A 73 21.51 -14.64 -2.65
C ILE A 73 22.29 -14.14 -1.44
N ALA A 74 23.58 -14.51 -1.35
CA ALA A 74 24.49 -14.06 -0.30
C ALA A 74 25.77 -13.48 -0.93
N ILE A 75 26.13 -12.25 -0.54
CA ILE A 75 27.21 -11.47 -1.12
C ILE A 75 28.11 -10.97 0.02
N ASN A 76 29.42 -10.97 -0.19
CA ASN A 76 30.33 -10.36 0.77
C ASN A 76 30.12 -8.83 0.79
N GLU A 77 30.05 -8.21 1.96
CA GLU A 77 29.83 -6.76 2.08
C GLU A 77 30.92 -5.91 1.41
N ASN A 78 32.12 -6.47 1.23
CA ASN A 78 33.27 -5.82 0.60
C ASN A 78 33.41 -6.19 -0.89
N ASP A 79 32.42 -6.83 -1.49
CA ASP A 79 32.44 -7.14 -2.92
C ASP A 79 32.48 -5.85 -3.76
N PRO A 80 33.43 -5.70 -4.71
CA PRO A 80 33.59 -4.46 -5.47
C PRO A 80 32.41 -4.17 -6.43
N ASP A 81 31.59 -5.16 -6.75
CA ASP A 81 30.40 -4.99 -7.59
C ASP A 81 29.13 -4.63 -6.78
N LEU A 82 29.25 -4.53 -5.44
CA LEU A 82 28.18 -4.14 -4.54
C LEU A 82 28.18 -2.63 -4.29
N SER A 83 27.01 -2.00 -4.42
CA SER A 83 26.81 -0.58 -4.11
C SER A 83 25.37 -0.29 -3.66
N GLY A 84 25.16 0.75 -2.87
CA GLY A 84 23.82 1.17 -2.45
C GLY A 84 23.85 1.96 -1.15
N ASP A 85 23.06 3.04 -1.11
CA ASP A 85 22.94 3.92 0.06
C ASP A 85 21.62 3.69 0.84
N ASP A 86 20.68 2.94 0.27
CA ASP A 86 19.37 2.63 0.86
C ASP A 86 19.38 1.20 1.42
N PRO A 87 19.11 0.98 2.72
CA PRO A 87 19.11 -0.35 3.33
C PRO A 87 18.05 -1.31 2.75
N ARG A 88 17.08 -0.80 1.98
CA ARG A 88 16.04 -1.60 1.31
C ARG A 88 16.46 -2.07 -0.08
N ILE A 89 17.41 -1.37 -0.73
CA ILE A 89 17.79 -1.62 -2.11
C ILE A 89 19.30 -1.69 -2.23
N ILE A 90 19.81 -2.82 -2.69
CA ILE A 90 21.22 -2.99 -3.02
C ILE A 90 21.40 -3.15 -4.52
N ASN A 91 22.49 -2.63 -5.06
CA ASN A 91 22.90 -2.85 -6.44
C ASN A 91 24.05 -3.84 -6.46
N PHE A 92 23.88 -4.93 -7.20
CA PHE A 92 24.92 -5.93 -7.40
C PHE A 92 25.01 -6.29 -8.88
N LYS A 93 26.20 -6.15 -9.47
CA LYS A 93 26.47 -6.46 -10.89
C LYS A 93 25.48 -5.79 -11.85
N GLY A 94 25.15 -4.53 -11.58
CA GLY A 94 24.23 -3.72 -12.41
C GLY A 94 22.75 -4.03 -12.23
N THR A 95 22.37 -4.91 -11.29
CA THR A 95 20.97 -5.19 -10.95
C THR A 95 20.63 -4.66 -9.55
N ALA A 96 19.54 -3.93 -9.43
CA ALA A 96 18.99 -3.51 -8.15
C ALA A 96 18.11 -4.62 -7.56
N TYR A 97 18.39 -5.01 -6.32
CA TYR A 97 17.65 -6.03 -5.57
C TYR A 97 17.04 -5.44 -4.31
N LEU A 98 15.92 -6.01 -3.89
CA LEU A 98 15.35 -5.74 -2.57
C LEU A 98 16.04 -6.61 -1.51
N THR A 99 16.23 -6.06 -0.31
CA THR A 99 16.80 -6.79 0.83
C THR A 99 15.79 -7.69 1.55
N THR A 100 14.51 -7.60 1.18
CA THR A 100 13.43 -8.45 1.67
C THR A 100 12.58 -8.95 0.50
N LEU A 101 11.92 -10.09 0.68
CA LEU A 101 10.91 -10.59 -0.24
C LEU A 101 9.53 -10.42 0.40
N SER A 102 8.66 -9.65 -0.25
CA SER A 102 7.30 -9.40 0.24
C SER A 102 6.27 -10.36 -0.37
N HIS A 103 5.35 -10.79 0.47
CA HIS A 103 4.13 -11.52 0.10
C HIS A 103 2.94 -10.99 0.92
N LEU A 104 1.72 -11.45 0.62
CA LEU A 104 0.51 -10.99 1.30
C LEU A 104 -0.11 -12.09 2.17
N ARG A 105 -0.55 -11.72 3.37
CA ARG A 105 -1.20 -12.62 4.33
C ARG A 105 -2.52 -12.07 4.82
N LEU A 106 -3.49 -12.97 4.93
CA LEU A 106 -4.80 -12.69 5.47
C LEU A 106 -4.78 -12.86 6.99
N VAL A 107 -5.29 -11.84 7.69
CA VAL A 107 -5.68 -11.93 9.09
C VAL A 107 -7.07 -11.35 9.25
N CYS A 108 -7.81 -11.80 10.26
CA CYS A 108 -9.17 -11.35 10.50
C CYS A 108 -9.40 -11.01 11.97
N SER A 109 -10.43 -10.20 12.21
CA SER A 109 -10.85 -9.77 13.53
C SER A 109 -12.36 -9.60 13.59
N GLU A 110 -12.96 -10.10 14.67
CA GLU A 110 -14.37 -9.92 14.98
C GLU A 110 -14.67 -8.53 15.59
N ASP A 111 -13.70 -7.92 16.29
CA ASP A 111 -13.86 -6.63 16.97
C ASP A 111 -13.12 -5.47 16.30
N GLY A 112 -12.32 -5.76 15.26
CA GLY A 112 -11.52 -4.78 14.53
C GLY A 112 -10.26 -4.34 15.26
N ILE A 113 -9.88 -4.99 16.36
CA ILE A 113 -8.72 -4.64 17.20
C ILE A 113 -7.79 -5.85 17.35
N HIS A 114 -8.33 -7.02 17.69
CA HIS A 114 -7.57 -8.24 17.90
C HIS A 114 -7.58 -9.09 16.63
N PHE A 115 -6.45 -9.14 15.92
CA PHE A 115 -6.32 -9.87 14.67
C PHE A 115 -5.59 -11.21 14.86
N TYR A 116 -6.04 -12.23 14.14
CA TYR A 116 -5.35 -13.52 14.04
C TYR A 116 -5.36 -14.00 12.60
N GLN A 117 -4.38 -14.85 12.25
CA GLN A 117 -4.38 -15.54 10.97
C GLN A 117 -5.28 -16.78 11.04
N PRO A 118 -6.35 -16.86 10.23
CA PRO A 118 -7.20 -18.03 10.18
C PRO A 118 -6.59 -19.15 9.32
N ASP A 119 -6.90 -20.38 9.68
CA ASP A 119 -6.55 -21.57 8.89
C ASP A 119 -7.36 -21.65 7.59
N GLY A 120 -6.82 -22.36 6.59
CA GLY A 120 -7.54 -22.70 5.37
C GLY A 120 -7.57 -21.61 4.29
N TYR A 121 -6.78 -20.55 4.45
CA TYR A 121 -6.56 -19.51 3.45
C TYR A 121 -5.13 -19.59 2.88
N PRO A 122 -4.94 -19.39 1.56
CA PRO A 122 -3.63 -19.52 0.94
C PRO A 122 -2.70 -18.34 1.29
N LEU A 123 -1.41 -18.61 1.28
CA LEU A 123 -0.39 -17.56 1.20
C LEU A 123 -0.41 -16.94 -0.20
N LEU A 124 -0.57 -15.62 -0.30
CA LEU A 124 -0.49 -14.94 -1.58
C LEU A 124 0.95 -14.49 -1.82
N GLN A 125 1.69 -15.29 -2.59
CA GLN A 125 3.04 -14.98 -3.02
C GLN A 125 3.07 -14.49 -4.48
N GLY A 126 4.21 -13.91 -4.87
CA GLY A 126 4.48 -13.55 -6.26
C GLY A 126 4.48 -14.79 -7.17
N GLU A 127 4.10 -14.61 -8.43
CA GLU A 127 4.11 -15.64 -9.46
C GLU A 127 4.51 -15.06 -10.83
N GLY A 128 5.41 -15.75 -11.53
CA GLY A 128 5.89 -15.34 -12.85
C GLY A 128 6.96 -14.25 -12.82
N GLU A 129 7.43 -13.88 -14.01
CA GLU A 129 8.61 -13.04 -14.22
C GLU A 129 8.48 -11.60 -13.67
N ASN A 130 7.25 -11.10 -13.52
CA ASN A 130 6.99 -9.72 -13.11
C ASN A 130 6.84 -9.55 -11.59
N GLU A 131 6.91 -10.65 -10.84
CA GLU A 131 6.69 -10.70 -9.38
C GLU A 131 7.88 -11.34 -8.64
N THR A 132 9.04 -11.48 -9.30
CA THR A 132 10.22 -12.21 -8.79
C THR A 132 10.84 -11.57 -7.54
N PHE A 133 10.63 -10.29 -7.30
CA PHE A 133 11.07 -9.58 -6.09
C PHE A 133 9.92 -9.35 -5.11
N GLY A 134 8.77 -10.00 -5.34
CA GLY A 134 7.64 -10.02 -4.43
C GLY A 134 6.44 -9.21 -4.91
N ILE A 135 5.39 -9.29 -4.11
CA ILE A 135 4.17 -8.52 -4.27
C ILE A 135 3.94 -7.67 -3.01
N GLU A 136 3.59 -6.41 -3.20
CA GLU A 136 3.57 -5.41 -2.14
C GLU A 136 2.27 -4.61 -2.12
N ASP A 137 1.95 -4.05 -0.95
CA ASP A 137 1.03 -2.92 -0.78
C ASP A 137 -0.34 -3.10 -1.47
N CYS A 138 -1.00 -4.23 -1.21
CA CYS A 138 -2.27 -4.55 -1.84
C CYS A 138 -3.40 -3.65 -1.33
N ARG A 139 -4.21 -3.15 -2.26
CA ARG A 139 -5.51 -2.52 -1.99
C ARG A 139 -6.60 -3.49 -2.38
N VAL A 140 -7.72 -3.42 -1.65
CA VAL A 140 -8.85 -4.32 -1.86
C VAL A 140 -10.10 -3.49 -1.99
N VAL A 141 -10.91 -3.81 -3.00
CA VAL A 141 -12.26 -3.27 -3.13
C VAL A 141 -13.21 -4.40 -3.49
N GLN A 142 -14.44 -4.33 -2.99
CA GLN A 142 -15.50 -5.24 -3.38
C GLN A 142 -16.47 -4.52 -4.31
N ILE A 143 -16.63 -5.03 -5.53
CA ILE A 143 -17.64 -4.55 -6.47
C ILE A 143 -18.55 -5.74 -6.78
N ASP A 144 -19.83 -5.57 -6.50
CA ASP A 144 -20.80 -6.68 -6.47
C ASP A 144 -20.33 -7.81 -5.53
N ASN A 145 -20.15 -9.02 -6.06
CA ASN A 145 -19.70 -10.19 -5.28
C ASN A 145 -18.20 -10.50 -5.46
N THR A 146 -17.44 -9.63 -6.12
CA THR A 146 -16.04 -9.88 -6.46
C THR A 146 -15.13 -8.89 -5.75
N TYR A 147 -14.11 -9.40 -5.08
CA TYR A 147 -13.00 -8.62 -4.55
C TYR A 147 -11.94 -8.45 -5.63
N TYR A 148 -11.53 -7.20 -5.85
CA TYR A 148 -10.44 -6.81 -6.75
C TYR A 148 -9.23 -6.43 -5.90
N LEU A 149 -8.10 -7.10 -6.17
CA LEU A 149 -6.85 -6.94 -5.45
C LEU A 149 -5.82 -6.33 -6.38
N THR A 150 -5.58 -5.02 -6.24
CA THR A 150 -4.50 -4.33 -6.93
C THR A 150 -3.28 -4.27 -6.03
N TYR A 151 -2.14 -4.71 -6.54
CA TYR A 151 -0.89 -4.77 -5.77
C TYR A 151 0.30 -4.33 -6.61
N THR A 152 1.38 -3.97 -5.94
CA THR A 152 2.64 -3.66 -6.58
C THR A 152 3.35 -4.98 -6.94
N ALA A 153 3.57 -5.22 -8.23
CA ALA A 153 4.33 -6.34 -8.75
C ALA A 153 5.77 -5.90 -9.01
N VAL A 154 6.74 -6.55 -8.34
CA VAL A 154 8.15 -6.14 -8.38
C VAL A 154 9.01 -7.21 -9.04
N SER A 155 9.85 -6.80 -9.98
CA SER A 155 10.86 -7.65 -10.62
C SER A 155 12.07 -6.84 -11.08
N ALA A 156 13.03 -7.51 -11.72
CA ALA A 156 14.13 -6.85 -12.41
C ALA A 156 13.66 -5.94 -13.57
N HIS A 157 12.43 -6.12 -14.09
CA HIS A 157 11.85 -5.27 -15.13
C HIS A 157 11.27 -3.96 -14.59
N GLY A 158 11.16 -3.81 -13.27
CA GLY A 158 10.63 -2.63 -12.60
C GLY A 158 9.44 -2.93 -11.69
N VAL A 159 8.69 -1.88 -11.39
CA VAL A 159 7.57 -1.88 -10.42
C VAL A 159 6.29 -1.53 -11.16
N GLY A 160 5.38 -2.48 -11.33
CA GLY A 160 4.09 -2.29 -12.00
C GLY A 160 2.90 -2.62 -11.10
N VAL A 161 1.69 -2.56 -11.64
CA VAL A 161 0.45 -2.90 -10.92
C VAL A 161 -0.07 -4.25 -11.39
N GLY A 162 -0.12 -5.23 -10.50
CA GLY A 162 -0.78 -6.52 -10.70
C GLY A 162 -2.25 -6.50 -10.30
N LEU A 163 -3.04 -7.41 -10.86
CA LEU A 163 -4.44 -7.63 -10.48
C LEU A 163 -4.75 -9.12 -10.27
N ARG A 164 -5.38 -9.39 -9.12
CA ARG A 164 -6.06 -10.66 -8.84
C ARG A 164 -7.51 -10.38 -8.44
N THR A 165 -8.42 -11.32 -8.68
CA THR A 165 -9.79 -11.26 -8.15
C THR A 165 -10.15 -12.53 -7.40
N THR A 166 -11.09 -12.43 -6.48
CA THR A 166 -11.64 -13.58 -5.75
C THR A 166 -13.07 -13.29 -5.28
N GLN A 167 -13.83 -14.35 -4.99
CA GLN A 167 -15.14 -14.25 -4.34
C GLN A 167 -15.17 -14.95 -2.98
N ASP A 168 -14.16 -15.77 -2.67
CA ASP A 168 -14.14 -16.67 -1.52
C ASP A 168 -12.83 -16.61 -0.72
N TRP A 169 -11.86 -15.80 -1.16
CA TRP A 169 -10.52 -15.67 -0.58
C TRP A 169 -9.70 -16.96 -0.58
N LYS A 170 -10.13 -17.99 -1.31
CA LYS A 170 -9.45 -19.29 -1.46
C LYS A 170 -8.98 -19.51 -2.89
N ASN A 171 -9.82 -19.14 -3.85
CA ASN A 171 -9.56 -19.25 -5.28
C ASN A 171 -9.38 -17.86 -5.86
N PHE A 172 -8.29 -17.66 -6.62
CA PHE A 172 -7.94 -16.37 -7.21
C PHE A 172 -7.80 -16.48 -8.71
N GLU A 173 -8.53 -15.63 -9.44
CA GLU A 173 -8.28 -15.39 -10.86
C GLU A 173 -7.17 -14.34 -10.99
N LYS A 174 -6.26 -14.55 -11.95
CA LYS A 174 -5.04 -13.76 -12.11
C LYS A 174 -5.06 -13.10 -13.48
N TYR A 175 -4.87 -11.79 -13.50
CA TYR A 175 -4.87 -11.00 -14.74
C TYR A 175 -3.47 -10.48 -15.11
N GLY A 176 -2.47 -10.79 -14.29
CA GLY A 176 -1.10 -10.31 -14.48
C GLY A 176 -0.99 -8.80 -14.22
N MET A 177 -0.06 -8.17 -14.94
CA MET A 177 0.21 -6.74 -14.80
C MET A 177 -0.78 -5.92 -15.64
N ILE A 178 -1.62 -5.13 -14.97
CA ILE A 178 -2.66 -4.29 -15.58
C ILE A 178 -2.19 -2.85 -15.87
N ILE A 179 -1.12 -2.38 -15.20
CA ILE A 179 -0.47 -1.10 -15.49
C ILE A 179 1.05 -1.29 -15.48
N SER A 180 1.70 -0.90 -16.58
CA SER A 180 3.14 -1.10 -16.81
C SER A 180 4.03 -0.28 -15.86
N PRO A 181 5.29 -0.71 -15.63
CA PRO A 181 6.23 0.02 -14.80
C PRO A 181 6.68 1.36 -15.43
N HIS A 182 7.06 2.36 -14.63
CA HIS A 182 7.00 2.38 -13.15
C HIS A 182 5.65 2.90 -12.66
N ASN A 183 4.91 2.09 -11.92
CA ASN A 183 3.60 2.44 -11.37
C ASN A 183 3.31 1.67 -10.08
N LYS A 184 2.61 2.33 -9.15
CA LYS A 184 2.11 1.72 -7.90
C LYS A 184 0.95 2.54 -7.36
N ASP A 185 0.58 2.29 -6.09
CA ASP A 185 -0.46 3.03 -5.37
C ASP A 185 -1.81 3.00 -6.13
N CYS A 186 -2.19 1.83 -6.66
CA CYS A 186 -3.37 1.70 -7.49
C CYS A 186 -4.60 1.35 -6.66
N ALA A 187 -5.56 2.29 -6.55
CA ALA A 187 -6.78 2.13 -5.78
C ALA A 187 -8.01 2.21 -6.70
N ILE A 188 -8.73 1.10 -6.84
CA ILE A 188 -9.98 1.02 -7.61
C ILE A 188 -11.13 1.61 -6.77
N PHE A 189 -12.03 2.36 -7.41
CA PHE A 189 -13.23 2.91 -6.78
C PHE A 189 -14.22 1.80 -6.40
N GLU A 190 -15.02 2.00 -5.35
CA GLU A 190 -15.94 0.99 -4.80
C GLU A 190 -17.19 0.69 -5.65
N GLU A 191 -17.42 1.49 -6.69
CA GLU A 191 -18.49 1.23 -7.66
C GLU A 191 -18.14 1.83 -9.02
N LYS A 192 -18.91 1.42 -10.04
CA LYS A 192 -18.83 2.02 -11.36
C LYS A 192 -19.43 3.41 -11.36
N ILE A 193 -18.74 4.34 -12.00
CA ILE A 193 -19.22 5.70 -12.22
C ILE A 193 -19.61 5.82 -13.69
N ASN A 194 -20.89 6.12 -13.95
CA ASN A 194 -21.42 6.20 -15.32
C ASN A 194 -21.13 4.95 -16.18
N GLY A 195 -21.19 3.77 -15.57
CA GLY A 195 -21.01 2.48 -16.23
C GLY A 195 -19.54 2.05 -16.44
N LYS A 196 -18.56 2.81 -15.96
CA LYS A 196 -17.13 2.47 -16.06
C LYS A 196 -16.50 2.26 -14.69
N TYR A 197 -15.46 1.43 -14.64
CA TYR A 197 -14.56 1.36 -13.51
C TYR A 197 -13.60 2.55 -13.55
N TYR A 198 -13.18 3.00 -12.36
CA TYR A 198 -12.14 4.01 -12.21
C TYR A 198 -11.09 3.52 -11.20
N ALA A 199 -9.86 3.94 -11.41
CA ALA A 199 -8.77 3.69 -10.48
C ALA A 199 -7.85 4.90 -10.38
N LEU A 200 -7.41 5.20 -9.17
CA LEU A 200 -6.23 6.02 -8.94
C LEU A 200 -5.00 5.16 -9.16
N HIS A 201 -3.91 5.74 -9.67
CA HIS A 201 -2.61 5.09 -9.83
C HIS A 201 -1.49 6.13 -9.85
N ARG A 202 -0.23 5.70 -9.75
CA ARG A 202 0.90 6.61 -9.53
C ARG A 202 2.10 6.26 -10.41
N PRO A 203 2.12 6.72 -11.68
CA PRO A 203 3.32 6.69 -12.50
C PRO A 203 4.50 7.38 -11.80
N SER A 204 5.68 6.75 -11.84
CA SER A 204 6.91 7.31 -11.31
C SER A 204 7.90 7.61 -12.44
N SER A 205 8.54 8.77 -12.39
CA SER A 205 9.52 9.23 -13.37
C SER A 205 10.76 9.78 -12.66
N ILE A 206 11.94 9.42 -13.16
CA ILE A 206 13.24 9.96 -12.71
C ILE A 206 13.51 11.34 -13.34
N GLY A 207 12.87 11.64 -14.48
CA GLY A 207 13.08 12.86 -15.26
C GLY A 207 11.90 13.83 -15.20
N LEU A 208 11.34 14.15 -16.37
CA LEU A 208 10.16 15.02 -16.46
C LEU A 208 8.94 14.37 -15.82
N GLY A 209 8.15 15.19 -15.11
CA GLY A 209 7.02 14.75 -14.31
C GLY A 209 7.37 14.66 -12.83
N GLY A 210 6.65 13.83 -12.11
CA GLY A 210 6.87 13.59 -10.69
C GLY A 210 6.00 12.45 -10.21
N ASN A 211 6.11 12.13 -8.92
CA ASN A 211 5.31 11.10 -8.28
C ASN A 211 3.92 11.67 -7.94
N TYR A 212 3.05 11.69 -8.94
CA TYR A 212 1.72 12.31 -8.92
C TYR A 212 0.62 11.25 -8.94
N ILE A 213 -0.55 11.57 -8.40
CA ILE A 213 -1.72 10.70 -8.52
C ILE A 213 -2.40 10.97 -9.86
N TRP A 214 -2.64 9.89 -10.59
CA TRP A 214 -3.36 9.87 -11.86
C TRP A 214 -4.63 9.05 -11.72
N LEU A 215 -5.61 9.37 -12.56
CA LEU A 215 -6.86 8.64 -12.73
C LEU A 215 -6.80 7.86 -14.04
N ALA A 216 -7.31 6.64 -14.04
CA ALA A 216 -7.62 5.86 -15.23
C ALA A 216 -9.07 5.38 -15.18
N GLU A 217 -9.65 5.11 -16.35
CA GLU A 217 -10.95 4.42 -16.45
C GLU A 217 -10.80 3.08 -17.18
N SER A 218 -11.74 2.18 -16.94
CA SER A 218 -11.77 0.87 -17.57
C SER A 218 -13.20 0.41 -17.90
N PRO A 219 -13.43 -0.24 -19.07
CA PRO A 219 -14.73 -0.82 -19.40
C PRO A 219 -15.00 -2.14 -18.66
N ASP A 220 -13.97 -2.85 -18.19
CA ASP A 220 -14.06 -4.22 -17.68
C ASP A 220 -13.37 -4.45 -16.33
N GLY A 221 -12.62 -3.46 -15.83
CA GLY A 221 -11.86 -3.53 -14.59
C GLY A 221 -10.48 -4.19 -14.77
N ILE A 222 -10.09 -4.50 -16.01
CA ILE A 222 -8.84 -5.20 -16.35
C ILE A 222 -7.99 -4.32 -17.27
N HIS A 223 -8.59 -3.72 -18.30
CA HIS A 223 -7.88 -2.89 -19.28
C HIS A 223 -8.11 -1.41 -18.97
N TRP A 224 -7.04 -0.69 -18.63
CA TRP A 224 -7.10 0.68 -18.13
C TRP A 224 -6.58 1.68 -19.17
N GLY A 225 -7.24 2.84 -19.27
CA GLY A 225 -6.88 3.89 -20.23
C GLY A 225 -7.39 5.26 -19.84
N ASN A 226 -7.33 6.21 -20.79
CA ASN A 226 -7.73 7.61 -20.62
C ASN A 226 -7.11 8.28 -19.38
N HIS A 227 -5.82 8.05 -19.19
CA HIS A 227 -5.06 8.49 -18.03
C HIS A 227 -5.04 10.02 -17.87
N LYS A 228 -5.34 10.53 -16.68
CA LYS A 228 -5.34 11.96 -16.34
C LYS A 228 -4.57 12.21 -15.04
N CYS A 229 -3.62 13.14 -15.03
CA CYS A 229 -2.94 13.58 -13.82
C CYS A 229 -3.88 14.48 -13.01
N ILE A 230 -4.21 14.12 -11.76
CA ILE A 230 -5.22 14.83 -10.95
C ILE A 230 -4.68 15.47 -9.67
N ILE A 231 -3.65 14.90 -9.03
CA ILE A 231 -2.99 15.50 -7.85
C ILE A 231 -1.48 15.51 -8.06
N LYS A 232 -0.85 16.66 -7.81
CA LYS A 232 0.60 16.87 -7.92
C LYS A 232 1.20 17.17 -6.55
N THR A 233 2.51 16.95 -6.42
CA THR A 233 3.24 17.37 -5.23
C THR A 233 3.26 18.88 -5.10
N ARG A 234 3.23 19.38 -3.86
CA ARG A 234 3.25 20.83 -3.58
C ARG A 234 4.59 21.22 -2.99
N LYS A 235 5.34 22.06 -3.72
CA LYS A 235 6.67 22.50 -3.28
C LYS A 235 6.57 23.18 -1.91
N HIS A 236 7.50 22.85 -1.01
CA HIS A 236 7.56 23.36 0.37
C HIS A 236 6.42 22.92 1.30
N GLN A 237 5.54 22.01 0.86
CA GLN A 237 4.54 21.40 1.73
C GLN A 237 4.97 20.00 2.21
N TRP A 238 4.16 19.40 3.06
CA TRP A 238 4.39 18.08 3.64
C TRP A 238 4.37 16.95 2.59
N ASP A 239 3.70 17.16 1.45
CA ASP A 239 3.61 16.24 0.31
C ASP A 239 4.49 16.66 -0.89
N SER A 240 5.64 17.28 -0.60
CA SER A 240 6.50 17.92 -1.59
C SER A 240 7.30 16.99 -2.49
N ALA A 241 7.56 15.75 -2.08
CA ALA A 241 8.40 14.81 -2.83
C ALA A 241 7.57 13.74 -3.59
N ARG A 242 6.47 13.28 -3.01
CA ARG A 242 5.57 12.31 -3.64
C ARG A 242 4.19 12.32 -3.01
N VAL A 243 3.21 11.97 -3.84
CA VAL A 243 1.84 11.64 -3.44
C VAL A 243 1.46 10.30 -4.04
N GLY A 244 0.55 9.58 -3.38
CA GLY A 244 -0.01 8.32 -3.86
C GLY A 244 -1.36 8.05 -3.20
N ALA A 245 -2.24 7.33 -3.90
CA ALA A 245 -3.53 6.95 -3.35
C ALA A 245 -3.34 6.05 -2.12
N GLY A 246 -4.20 6.20 -1.12
CA GLY A 246 -4.21 5.30 0.03
C GLY A 246 -5.08 4.11 -0.27
N ALA A 247 -6.31 4.14 0.23
CA ALA A 247 -7.34 3.13 0.01
C ALA A 247 -8.22 3.48 -1.20
N ALA A 248 -9.31 2.73 -1.41
CA ALA A 248 -10.35 3.11 -2.37
C ALA A 248 -11.00 4.46 -2.00
N PRO A 249 -11.34 5.34 -2.96
CA PRO A 249 -12.09 6.56 -2.65
C PRO A 249 -13.44 6.25 -2.03
N ILE A 250 -13.81 7.00 -0.98
CA ILE A 250 -15.04 6.85 -0.21
C ILE A 250 -16.14 7.71 -0.84
N LYS A 251 -17.28 7.11 -1.18
CA LYS A 251 -18.44 7.86 -1.68
C LYS A 251 -19.08 8.68 -0.56
N THR A 252 -19.23 9.98 -0.80
CA THR A 252 -19.98 10.89 0.10
C THR A 252 -21.03 11.66 -0.68
N ALA A 253 -21.95 12.33 0.02
CA ALA A 253 -22.89 13.25 -0.61
C ALA A 253 -22.23 14.47 -1.28
N GLN A 254 -20.97 14.78 -0.95
CA GLN A 254 -20.24 15.92 -1.48
C GLN A 254 -19.30 15.53 -2.65
N GLY A 255 -19.07 14.24 -2.87
CA GLY A 255 -18.11 13.73 -3.85
C GLY A 255 -17.37 12.48 -3.35
N TRP A 256 -16.36 12.07 -4.10
CA TRP A 256 -15.46 10.98 -3.76
C TRP A 256 -14.31 11.46 -2.88
N LEU A 257 -14.32 11.08 -1.61
CA LEU A 257 -13.28 11.44 -0.64
C LEU A 257 -12.14 10.42 -0.69
N GLU A 258 -10.96 10.87 -1.08
CA GLU A 258 -9.76 10.04 -1.07
C GLU A 258 -8.86 10.40 0.11
N ILE A 259 -8.41 9.38 0.85
CA ILE A 259 -7.35 9.52 1.85
C ILE A 259 -6.04 9.08 1.22
N TYR A 260 -5.18 10.06 0.91
CA TYR A 260 -3.93 9.84 0.19
C TYR A 260 -2.74 9.96 1.13
N HIS A 261 -1.63 9.32 0.77
CA HIS A 261 -0.36 9.56 1.47
C HIS A 261 0.48 10.59 0.72
N GLY A 262 1.22 11.39 1.47
CA GLY A 262 2.20 12.34 0.95
C GLY A 262 3.50 12.23 1.73
N ALA A 263 4.62 12.43 1.05
CA ALA A 263 5.92 12.49 1.71
C ALA A 263 6.74 13.69 1.26
N ASN A 264 7.56 14.21 2.17
CA ASN A 264 8.48 15.30 1.90
C ASN A 264 9.88 14.78 1.47
N ALA A 265 10.81 15.71 1.22
CA ALA A 265 12.17 15.37 0.79
C ALA A 265 13.01 14.64 1.85
N LYS A 266 12.56 14.60 3.12
CA LYS A 266 13.17 13.82 4.20
C LYS A 266 12.53 12.44 4.36
N HIS A 267 11.65 12.05 3.43
CA HIS A 267 10.91 10.78 3.47
C HIS A 267 9.97 10.62 4.67
N GLN A 268 9.50 11.72 5.25
CA GLN A 268 8.47 11.70 6.29
C GLN A 268 7.10 11.56 5.63
N TYR A 269 6.33 10.52 5.98
CA TYR A 269 5.02 10.24 5.39
C TYR A 269 3.89 10.65 6.33
N GLY A 270 2.87 11.30 5.76
CA GLY A 270 1.60 11.61 6.43
C GLY A 270 0.40 11.25 5.55
N LEU A 271 -0.80 11.36 6.13
CA LEU A 271 -2.06 11.18 5.42
C LEU A 271 -2.74 12.54 5.19
N GLY A 272 -3.23 12.77 3.98
CA GLY A 272 -4.03 13.92 3.60
C GLY A 272 -5.36 13.49 3.01
N ALA A 273 -6.19 14.44 2.63
CA ALA A 273 -7.43 14.15 1.92
C ALA A 273 -7.65 15.07 0.72
N PHE A 274 -8.32 14.54 -0.30
CA PHE A 274 -8.90 15.35 -1.37
C PHE A 274 -10.27 14.81 -1.78
N LEU A 275 -11.08 15.67 -2.39
CA LEU A 275 -12.45 15.36 -2.82
C LEU A 275 -12.54 15.52 -4.34
N MET A 276 -13.09 14.52 -5.01
CA MET A 276 -13.38 14.55 -6.44
C MET A 276 -14.88 14.64 -6.69
N ASP A 277 -15.29 15.16 -7.85
CA ASP A 277 -16.69 15.21 -8.25
C ASP A 277 -17.31 13.82 -8.38
N LEU A 278 -18.56 13.70 -7.96
CA LEU A 278 -19.27 12.42 -7.88
C LEU A 278 -19.51 11.77 -9.25
N ASN A 279 -19.69 12.60 -10.30
CA ASN A 279 -20.02 12.16 -11.65
C ASN A 279 -18.80 12.18 -12.58
N ASP A 280 -17.85 13.09 -12.36
CA ASP A 280 -16.58 13.14 -13.07
C ASP A 280 -15.41 13.15 -12.08
N PRO A 281 -14.89 11.97 -11.68
CA PRO A 281 -13.79 11.86 -10.73
C PRO A 281 -12.47 12.47 -11.24
N SER A 282 -12.40 12.93 -12.51
CA SER A 282 -11.25 13.69 -12.99
C SER A 282 -11.21 15.14 -12.52
N VAL A 283 -12.30 15.63 -11.91
CA VAL A 283 -12.40 16.96 -11.31
C VAL A 283 -12.14 16.89 -9.81
N VAL A 284 -10.97 17.37 -9.37
CA VAL A 284 -10.68 17.58 -7.95
C VAL A 284 -11.38 18.87 -7.50
N ILE A 285 -12.23 18.79 -6.49
CA ILE A 285 -13.01 19.90 -5.93
C ILE A 285 -12.23 20.62 -4.85
N SER A 286 -11.56 19.86 -3.98
CA SER A 286 -10.88 20.40 -2.81
C SER A 286 -9.83 19.44 -2.27
N GLN A 287 -8.84 19.96 -1.55
CA GLN A 287 -7.73 19.21 -0.95
C GLN A 287 -7.37 19.81 0.41
N THR A 288 -6.80 19.02 1.33
CA THR A 288 -6.28 19.54 2.59
C THR A 288 -4.93 20.24 2.40
N ASP A 289 -4.73 21.40 3.04
CA ASP A 289 -3.43 22.10 3.05
C ASP A 289 -2.40 21.35 3.91
N GLU A 290 -2.84 20.84 5.06
CA GLU A 290 -2.02 20.07 5.98
C GLU A 290 -2.43 18.59 5.96
N ALA A 291 -1.53 17.72 6.41
CA ALA A 291 -1.87 16.33 6.66
C ALA A 291 -2.92 16.23 7.77
N ILE A 292 -3.91 15.37 7.59
CA ILE A 292 -4.92 15.02 8.60
C ILE A 292 -4.35 14.08 9.66
N MET A 293 -3.24 13.39 9.37
CA MET A 293 -2.50 12.57 10.33
C MET A 293 -1.01 12.60 9.99
N LYS A 294 -0.17 12.76 11.01
CA LYS A 294 1.30 12.71 10.90
C LYS A 294 1.86 11.71 11.92
N PRO A 295 3.07 11.18 11.75
CA PRO A 295 3.74 10.38 12.76
C PRO A 295 3.92 11.21 14.05
N THR A 296 3.43 10.73 15.18
CA THR A 296 3.55 11.42 16.48
C THR A 296 3.86 10.49 17.65
N THR A 297 3.62 9.19 17.51
CA THR A 297 3.85 8.19 18.56
C THR A 297 5.15 7.42 18.33
N ASP A 298 5.70 6.81 19.39
CA ASP A 298 6.99 6.12 19.31
C ASP A 298 7.04 5.03 18.23
N TYR A 299 5.94 4.28 18.04
CA TYR A 299 5.82 3.23 17.01
C TYR A 299 5.64 3.77 15.58
N GLU A 300 5.32 5.06 15.41
CA GLU A 300 5.28 5.72 14.09
C GLU A 300 6.61 6.42 13.77
N LEU A 301 7.32 6.87 14.81
CA LEU A 301 8.59 7.57 14.70
C LEU A 301 9.78 6.61 14.60
N ASN A 302 9.69 5.42 15.21
CA ASN A 302 10.79 4.48 15.30
C ASN A 302 10.35 3.09 14.85
N GLY A 303 11.15 2.50 13.97
CA GLY A 303 10.98 1.15 13.44
C GLY A 303 12.00 0.91 12.33
N PHE A 304 11.76 -0.07 11.46
CA PHE A 304 12.60 -0.36 10.30
C PHE A 304 12.84 0.88 9.41
N PHE A 305 11.82 1.71 9.21
CA PHE A 305 11.92 3.01 8.54
C PHE A 305 10.99 4.03 9.21
N GLY A 306 11.56 4.83 10.12
CA GLY A 306 10.82 5.76 10.98
C GLY A 306 10.13 6.94 10.28
N GLU A 307 9.29 7.64 11.04
CA GLU A 307 8.52 8.82 10.60
C GLU A 307 7.53 8.51 9.45
N VAL A 308 6.82 7.38 9.58
CA VAL A 308 5.86 6.91 8.57
C VAL A 308 4.50 6.57 9.17
N VAL A 309 3.45 7.11 8.56
CA VAL A 309 2.08 6.57 8.61
C VAL A 309 1.58 6.37 7.17
N PHE A 310 1.13 5.17 6.83
CA PHE A 310 0.79 4.80 5.46
C PHE A 310 -0.41 3.85 5.41
N THR A 311 -1.43 4.14 4.60
CA THR A 311 -2.63 3.28 4.53
C THR A 311 -2.92 2.77 3.12
N ASN A 312 -3.42 1.53 3.06
CA ASN A 312 -3.94 0.88 1.85
C ASN A 312 -5.40 0.44 1.98
N GLY A 313 -6.05 0.73 3.11
CA GLY A 313 -7.40 0.26 3.36
C GLY A 313 -8.03 0.86 4.61
N HIS A 314 -9.35 0.86 4.62
CA HIS A 314 -10.16 1.34 5.73
C HIS A 314 -11.48 0.57 5.80
N VAL A 315 -12.24 0.85 6.85
CA VAL A 315 -13.66 0.49 6.99
C VAL A 315 -14.45 1.75 7.29
N VAL A 316 -15.63 1.87 6.68
CA VAL A 316 -16.57 2.97 6.91
C VAL A 316 -17.81 2.45 7.62
N ASP A 317 -18.16 3.05 8.75
CA ASP A 317 -19.37 2.78 9.52
C ASP A 317 -20.10 4.11 9.81
N GLY A 318 -20.90 4.55 8.85
CA GLY A 318 -21.61 5.84 8.93
C GLY A 318 -20.64 7.02 8.77
N ASP A 319 -20.47 7.82 9.84
CA ASP A 319 -19.50 8.93 9.85
C ASP A 319 -18.11 8.49 10.33
N GLU A 320 -18.01 7.32 10.96
CA GLU A 320 -16.74 6.80 11.46
C GLU A 320 -15.96 6.15 10.30
N LEU A 321 -14.72 6.62 10.12
CA LEU A 321 -13.74 6.03 9.22
C LEU A 321 -12.65 5.40 10.08
N THR A 322 -12.53 4.07 10.01
CA THR A 322 -11.44 3.33 10.66
C THR A 322 -10.37 3.03 9.63
N ILE A 323 -9.20 3.63 9.78
CA ILE A 323 -8.04 3.40 8.93
C ILE A 323 -7.11 2.41 9.63
N TYR A 324 -6.75 1.34 8.92
CA TYR A 324 -5.62 0.49 9.30
C TYR A 324 -4.40 0.92 8.48
N TYR A 325 -3.28 1.13 9.15
CA TYR A 325 -2.10 1.75 8.56
C TYR A 325 -0.81 1.06 9.00
N GLY A 326 0.16 1.05 8.10
CA GLY A 326 1.55 0.74 8.42
C GLY A 326 2.20 1.91 9.17
N ALA A 327 2.97 1.59 10.20
CA ALA A 327 3.71 2.53 11.02
C ALA A 327 5.20 2.14 11.04
N ALA A 328 6.06 3.13 10.75
CA ALA A 328 7.53 3.02 10.74
C ALA A 328 8.11 1.83 9.92
N ASP A 329 7.41 1.43 8.85
CA ASP A 329 7.67 0.21 8.07
C ASP A 329 7.91 -1.05 8.93
N GLU A 330 7.21 -1.20 10.05
CA GLU A 330 7.40 -2.35 10.94
C GLU A 330 6.09 -2.89 11.52
N PHE A 331 5.18 -1.99 11.88
CA PHE A 331 3.96 -2.30 12.60
C PHE A 331 2.71 -2.04 11.78
N VAL A 332 1.63 -2.72 12.13
CA VAL A 332 0.27 -2.36 11.71
C VAL A 332 -0.48 -1.76 12.90
N CYS A 333 -1.14 -0.64 12.65
CA CYS A 333 -1.85 0.16 13.63
C CYS A 333 -3.27 0.50 13.12
N GLY A 334 -4.13 0.97 14.02
CA GLY A 334 -5.47 1.47 13.71
C GLY A 334 -5.70 2.89 14.24
N ALA A 335 -6.47 3.68 13.49
CA ALA A 335 -6.92 5.01 13.92
C ALA A 335 -8.33 5.30 13.39
N LYS A 336 -9.13 6.00 14.20
CA LYS A 336 -10.47 6.45 13.84
C LYS A 336 -10.47 7.93 13.44
N PHE A 337 -11.30 8.25 12.46
CA PHE A 337 -11.57 9.59 11.98
C PHE A 337 -13.08 9.81 11.86
N SER A 338 -13.51 11.08 11.84
CA SER A 338 -14.85 11.45 11.37
C SER A 338 -14.76 11.95 9.93
N ILE A 339 -15.58 11.38 9.05
CA ILE A 339 -15.67 11.82 7.64
C ILE A 339 -16.10 13.29 7.58
N LYS A 340 -17.07 13.71 8.39
CA LYS A 340 -17.47 15.13 8.49
C LYS A 340 -16.32 16.05 8.92
N GLU A 341 -15.52 15.64 9.90
CA GLU A 341 -14.35 16.42 10.34
C GLU A 341 -13.34 16.57 9.18
N ILE A 342 -13.04 15.49 8.47
CA ILE A 342 -12.16 15.51 7.29
C ILE A 342 -12.74 16.43 6.21
N LEU A 343 -14.02 16.30 5.87
CA LEU A 343 -14.67 17.12 4.85
C LEU A 343 -14.63 18.61 5.20
N SER A 344 -14.80 18.95 6.48
CA SER A 344 -14.72 20.35 6.96
C SER A 344 -13.32 20.96 6.84
N ALA A 345 -12.29 20.11 6.77
CA ALA A 345 -10.89 20.49 6.72
C ALA A 345 -10.42 20.80 5.29
N LEU A 346 -11.15 20.34 4.27
CA LEU A 346 -10.84 20.54 2.86
C LEU A 346 -10.90 22.02 2.45
N LYS A 347 -10.02 22.40 1.52
CA LYS A 347 -9.97 23.72 0.89
C LYS A 347 -10.16 23.60 -0.62
N PRO A 348 -10.94 24.49 -1.26
CA PRO A 348 -11.07 24.50 -2.71
C PRO A 348 -9.69 24.55 -3.40
N VAL A 349 -9.52 23.78 -4.48
CA VAL A 349 -8.28 23.74 -5.26
C VAL A 349 -8.14 24.88 -6.27
#